data_AF-A0A498DR05-F1
#
_entry.id   AF-A0A498DR05-F1
#
_cell.length_a   1.000
_cell.length_b   1.000
_cell.length_c   1.000
_cell.angle_alpha   90.00
_cell.angle_beta   90.00
_cell.angle_gamma   90.00
#
_symmetry.space_group_name_H-M   'P 1'
#
loop_
_entity.id
_entity.type
_entity.pdbx_description
1 polymer ?
#
loop_
_entity_poly.entity_id
_entity_poly.type
_entity_poly.pdbx_seq_one_letter_code
_entity_poly.pdbx_strand_id
1 'polypeptide(L)'
;MTVGVFVIVGLLAISWLAIKVGQVGGIGESGYTLIANFDDAGGVRKGSDVMMAGVAIGRINSVTLTDNDHATMVLRINEGIKITEDAFASVRTKGIIGDRYIRITQGMDDTSLEPGSEIEETESAINIEDLISKYIFSGKE
;
A
#
# COMPACT_ATOMS: atom_id res chain seq x y z
N MET A 1 -3.01 -29.66 -40.00
CA MET A 1 -3.09 -29.79 -38.53
C MET A 1 -2.05 -28.91 -37.81
N THR A 2 -0.83 -28.79 -38.34
CA THR A 2 0.27 -28.00 -37.73
C THR A 2 -0.09 -26.53 -37.45
N VAL A 3 -0.81 -25.86 -38.35
CA VAL A 3 -1.23 -24.46 -38.17
C VAL A 3 -2.24 -24.31 -37.02
N GLY A 4 -3.17 -25.26 -36.86
CA GLY A 4 -4.15 -25.24 -35.76
C GLY A 4 -3.49 -25.42 -34.40
N VAL A 5 -2.49 -26.31 -34.31
CA VAL A 5 -1.69 -26.50 -33.09
C VAL A 5 -0.90 -25.25 -32.76
N PHE A 6 -0.27 -24.60 -33.74
CA PHE A 6 0.46 -23.35 -33.55
C PHE A 6 -0.43 -22.23 -32.99
N VAL A 7 -1.65 -22.09 -33.53
CA VAL A 7 -2.62 -21.08 -33.05
C VAL A 7 -3.06 -21.37 -31.61
N ILE A 8 -3.34 -22.63 -31.26
CA ILE A 8 -3.74 -23.01 -29.90
C ILE A 8 -2.62 -22.73 -28.90
N VAL A 9 -1.37 -23.10 -29.22
CA VAL A 9 -0.21 -22.83 -28.36
C VAL A 9 0.00 -21.32 -28.19
N GLY A 10 -0.15 -20.54 -29.27
CA GLY A 10 -0.10 -19.08 -29.21
C GLY A 10 -1.17 -18.48 -28.29
N LEU A 11 -2.42 -18.94 -28.41
CA LEU A 11 -3.53 -18.51 -27.55
C LEU A 11 -3.30 -18.87 -26.07
N LEU A 12 -2.75 -20.04 -25.79
CA LEU A 12 -2.39 -20.45 -24.43
C LEU A 12 -1.25 -19.57 -23.88
N ALA A 13 -0.23 -19.28 -24.67
CA ALA A 13 0.87 -18.42 -24.26
C ALA A 13 0.40 -16.99 -23.97
N ILE A 14 -0.47 -16.43 -24.81
CA ILE A 14 -1.05 -15.09 -24.61
C ILE A 14 -1.97 -15.08 -23.38
N SER A 15 -2.84 -16.08 -23.23
CA SER A 15 -3.70 -16.21 -22.04
C SER A 15 -2.88 -16.30 -20.76
N TRP A 16 -1.81 -17.09 -20.78
CA TRP A 16 -0.90 -17.24 -19.64
C TRP A 16 -0.17 -15.93 -19.32
N LEU A 17 0.30 -15.20 -20.34
CA LEU A 17 0.94 -13.90 -20.15
C LEU A 17 -0.06 -12.85 -19.65
N ALA A 18 -1.29 -12.85 -20.13
CA ALA A 18 -2.34 -11.92 -19.69
C ALA A 18 -2.66 -12.10 -18.20
N ILE A 19 -2.74 -13.34 -17.73
CA ILE A 19 -2.92 -13.64 -16.30
C ILE A 19 -1.71 -13.16 -15.48
N LYS A 20 -0.49 -13.38 -15.96
CA LYS A 20 0.75 -13.01 -15.26
C LYS A 20 1.00 -11.50 -15.22
N VAL A 21 0.71 -10.80 -16.32
CA VAL A 21 0.87 -9.34 -16.45
C VAL A 21 -0.26 -8.58 -15.79
N GLY A 22 -1.46 -9.17 -15.72
CA GLY A 22 -2.66 -8.54 -15.20
C GLY A 22 -2.59 -8.10 -13.74
N GLN A 23 -1.51 -8.37 -13.01
CA GLN A 23 -1.31 -8.00 -11.59
C GLN A 23 -2.61 -8.16 -10.79
N VAL A 24 -3.38 -9.21 -11.08
CA VAL A 24 -4.47 -9.64 -10.21
C VAL A 24 -3.77 -10.29 -9.03
N GLY A 25 -3.29 -9.42 -8.12
CA GLY A 25 -2.64 -9.83 -6.90
C GLY A 25 -3.55 -10.81 -6.17
N GLY A 26 -2.98 -11.94 -5.78
CA GLY A 26 -3.58 -12.80 -4.77
C GLY A 26 -4.36 -14.02 -5.26
N ILE A 27 -3.78 -14.84 -6.15
CA ILE A 27 -4.00 -16.29 -6.05
C ILE A 27 -2.76 -16.88 -5.37
N GLY A 28 -2.75 -16.88 -4.04
CA GLY A 28 -1.75 -17.60 -3.23
C GLY A 28 -0.59 -16.79 -2.65
N GLU A 29 -0.62 -15.45 -2.68
CA GLU A 29 0.34 -14.68 -1.87
C GLU A 29 -0.04 -14.78 -0.40
N SER A 30 0.72 -15.59 0.34
CA SER A 30 0.56 -15.80 1.77
C SER A 30 1.00 -14.56 2.56
N GLY A 31 0.40 -14.37 3.73
CA GLY A 31 0.63 -13.19 4.56
C GLY A 31 -0.52 -12.93 5.53
N TYR A 32 -0.43 -11.83 6.25
CA TYR A 32 -1.49 -11.36 7.15
C TYR A 32 -1.89 -9.93 6.80
N THR A 33 -3.06 -9.52 7.28
CA THR A 33 -3.60 -8.19 7.04
C THR A 33 -3.46 -7.33 8.27
N LEU A 34 -3.21 -6.03 8.09
CA LEU A 34 -3.30 -5.00 9.11
C LEU A 34 -4.23 -3.89 8.61
N ILE A 35 -4.83 -3.16 9.54
CA ILE A 35 -5.73 -2.03 9.24
C ILE A 35 -5.00 -0.75 9.62
N ALA A 36 -5.11 0.29 8.80
CA ALA A 36 -4.60 1.61 9.13
C ALA A 36 -5.59 2.67 8.65
N ASN A 37 -5.89 3.64 9.52
CA ASN A 37 -6.83 4.72 9.26
C ASN A 37 -6.08 6.02 9.04
N PHE A 38 -6.42 6.75 7.98
CA PHE A 38 -5.80 8.03 7.64
C PHE A 38 -6.87 9.10 7.41
N ASP A 39 -6.58 10.36 7.72
CA ASP A 39 -7.47 11.48 7.39
C ASP A 39 -7.49 11.74 5.88
N ASP A 40 -6.33 11.65 5.23
CA ASP A 40 -6.19 11.77 3.79
C ASP A 40 -5.38 10.60 3.23
N ALA A 41 -6.02 9.81 2.37
CA ALA A 41 -5.39 8.71 1.67
C ALA A 41 -4.28 9.16 0.70
N GLY A 42 -4.24 10.43 0.33
CA GLY A 42 -3.32 10.96 -0.65
C GLY A 42 -3.43 10.23 -2.00
N GLY A 43 -4.59 9.72 -2.38
CA GLY A 43 -4.70 8.98 -3.64
C GLY A 43 -3.86 7.70 -3.71
N VAL A 44 -3.47 7.11 -2.56
CA VAL A 44 -3.08 5.70 -2.45
C VAL A 44 -4.24 4.83 -2.98
N ARG A 45 -3.93 3.76 -3.69
CA ARG A 45 -4.93 2.88 -4.33
C ARG A 45 -4.67 1.43 -3.99
N LYS A 46 -5.67 0.58 -4.25
CA LYS A 46 -5.49 -0.87 -4.25
C LYS A 46 -4.30 -1.26 -5.12
N GLY A 47 -3.41 -2.08 -4.59
CA GLY A 47 -2.18 -2.50 -5.25
C GLY A 47 -0.96 -1.61 -5.00
N SER A 48 -1.12 -0.42 -4.39
CA SER A 48 0.02 0.39 -3.92
C SER A 48 0.92 -0.43 -2.98
N ASP A 49 2.21 -0.12 -2.98
CA ASP A 49 3.18 -0.85 -2.16
C ASP A 49 3.08 -0.45 -0.68
N VAL A 50 3.36 -1.42 0.19
CA VAL A 50 3.67 -1.20 1.60
C VAL A 50 5.17 -1.46 1.77
N MET A 51 5.90 -0.47 2.29
CA MET A 51 7.35 -0.51 2.37
C MET A 51 7.85 -0.30 3.79
N MET A 52 8.95 -0.96 4.14
CA MET A 52 9.70 -0.75 5.36
C MET A 52 11.17 -0.58 5.01
N ALA A 53 11.83 0.45 5.55
CA ALA A 53 13.23 0.76 5.26
C ALA A 53 13.59 0.82 3.75
N GLY A 54 12.61 1.17 2.89
CA GLY A 54 12.79 1.25 1.43
C GLY A 54 12.59 -0.07 0.67
N VAL A 55 12.25 -1.16 1.37
CA VAL A 55 11.96 -2.47 0.78
C VAL A 55 10.46 -2.72 0.79
N ALA A 56 9.91 -3.22 -0.33
CA ALA A 56 8.52 -3.61 -0.41
C ALA A 56 8.25 -4.88 0.42
N ILE A 57 7.44 -4.74 1.46
CA ILE A 57 7.07 -5.81 2.40
C ILE A 57 5.62 -6.27 2.26
N GLY A 58 4.85 -5.61 1.39
CA GLY A 58 3.42 -5.86 1.27
C GLY A 58 2.76 -4.97 0.22
N ARG A 59 1.42 -5.04 0.17
CA ARG A 59 0.59 -4.25 -0.76
C ARG A 59 -0.75 -3.87 -0.13
N ILE A 60 -1.36 -2.79 -0.61
CA ILE A 60 -2.70 -2.38 -0.23
C ILE A 60 -3.73 -3.31 -0.87
N ASN A 61 -4.53 -3.98 -0.05
CA ASN A 61 -5.61 -4.86 -0.49
C ASN A 61 -6.88 -4.08 -0.84
N SER A 62 -7.24 -3.09 -0.03
CA SER A 62 -8.39 -2.21 -0.25
C SER A 62 -8.20 -0.85 0.41
N VAL A 63 -8.88 0.16 -0.16
CA VAL A 63 -9.01 1.51 0.42
C VAL A 63 -10.50 1.83 0.43
N THR A 64 -11.02 2.18 1.59
CA THR A 64 -12.45 2.47 1.81
C THR A 64 -12.61 3.74 2.63
N LEU A 65 -13.60 4.55 2.30
CA LEU A 65 -14.00 5.70 3.11
C LEU A 65 -14.95 5.21 4.20
N THR A 66 -14.71 5.63 5.44
CA THR A 66 -15.60 5.37 6.59
C THR A 66 -16.54 6.53 6.84
N ASP A 67 -17.58 6.30 7.63
CA ASP A 67 -18.60 7.31 7.95
C ASP A 67 -18.03 8.54 8.71
N ASN A 68 -16.83 8.41 9.28
CA ASN A 68 -16.13 9.48 9.99
C ASN A 68 -15.16 10.27 9.10
N ASP A 69 -15.33 10.23 7.77
CA ASP A 69 -14.44 10.86 6.78
C ASP A 69 -12.97 10.37 6.80
N HIS A 70 -12.67 9.26 7.48
CA HIS A 70 -11.35 8.64 7.43
C HIS A 70 -11.25 7.61 6.30
N ALA A 71 -10.10 7.58 5.64
CA ALA A 71 -9.72 6.54 4.71
C ALA A 71 -9.10 5.34 5.46
N THR A 72 -9.86 4.26 5.55
CA THR A 72 -9.38 2.97 6.05
C THR A 72 -8.68 2.20 4.94
N MET A 73 -7.46 1.76 5.21
CA MET A 73 -6.67 0.95 4.31
C MET A 73 -6.40 -0.42 4.91
N VAL A 74 -6.64 -1.47 4.12
CA VAL A 74 -6.27 -2.84 4.49
C VAL A 74 -4.93 -3.15 3.87
N LEU A 75 -3.90 -3.25 4.70
CA LEU A 75 -2.53 -3.55 4.33
C LEU A 75 -2.33 -5.07 4.34
N ARG A 76 -1.85 -5.66 3.26
CA ARG A 76 -1.38 -7.06 3.26
C ARG A 76 0.13 -7.07 3.44
N ILE A 77 0.61 -7.68 4.51
CA ILE A 77 2.03 -7.86 4.82
C ILE A 77 2.44 -9.28 4.43
N ASN A 78 3.61 -9.42 3.80
CA ASN A 78 4.16 -10.71 3.40
C ASN A 78 4.56 -11.56 4.61
N GLU A 79 4.51 -12.89 4.47
CA GLU A 79 4.98 -13.80 5.53
C GLU A 79 6.45 -13.56 5.92
N GLY A 80 6.75 -13.79 7.19
CA GLY A 80 8.10 -13.63 7.75
C GLY A 80 8.46 -12.20 8.17
N ILE A 81 7.65 -11.20 7.81
CA ILE A 81 7.77 -9.83 8.31
C ILE A 81 6.89 -9.69 9.53
N LYS A 82 7.43 -9.15 10.63
CA LYS A 82 6.67 -8.81 11.83
C LYS A 82 6.63 -7.30 11.99
N ILE A 83 5.46 -6.75 12.31
CA ILE A 83 5.27 -5.32 12.58
C ILE A 83 5.05 -5.16 14.09
N THR A 84 5.76 -4.23 14.74
CA THR A 84 5.62 -3.98 16.18
C THR A 84 4.29 -3.29 16.51
N GLU A 85 3.81 -3.40 17.74
CA GLU A 85 2.57 -2.74 18.18
C GLU A 85 2.65 -1.21 18.10
N ASP A 86 3.81 -0.66 18.42
CA ASP A 86 4.13 0.76 18.35
C ASP A 86 4.64 1.20 16.97
N ALA A 87 4.36 0.42 15.93
CA ALA A 87 4.76 0.77 14.58
C ALA A 87 3.98 1.99 14.06
N PHE A 88 4.65 2.76 13.22
CA PHE A 88 4.11 3.98 12.64
C PHE A 88 3.88 3.82 11.13
N ALA A 89 2.67 4.11 10.65
CA ALA A 89 2.35 4.08 9.23
C ALA A 89 2.21 5.49 8.65
N SER A 90 2.92 5.78 7.56
CA SER A 90 2.87 7.10 6.92
C SER A 90 2.63 7.02 5.42
N VAL A 91 1.80 7.91 4.88
CA VAL A 91 1.64 8.04 3.44
C VAL A 91 2.81 8.84 2.87
N ARG A 92 3.52 8.26 1.90
CA ARG A 92 4.69 8.88 1.25
C ARG A 92 4.58 8.78 -0.27
N THR A 93 5.27 9.66 -0.97
CA THR A 93 5.33 9.69 -2.44
C THR A 93 6.68 9.14 -2.91
N LYS A 94 6.68 8.30 -3.95
CA LYS A 94 7.94 7.83 -4.57
C LYS A 94 8.58 8.98 -5.34
N GLY A 95 9.55 9.65 -4.74
CA GLY A 95 10.15 10.85 -5.32
C GLY A 95 9.15 12.01 -5.35
N ILE A 96 9.23 12.86 -6.38
CA ILE A 96 8.41 14.10 -6.47
C ILE A 96 7.05 13.85 -7.11
N ILE A 97 6.97 12.98 -8.13
CA ILE A 97 5.78 12.79 -8.98
C ILE A 97 5.35 11.31 -9.04
N GLY A 98 6.04 10.42 -8.33
CA GLY A 98 5.74 9.00 -8.38
C GLY A 98 4.48 8.63 -7.59
N ASP A 99 4.15 7.35 -7.64
CA ASP A 99 2.99 6.82 -6.93
C ASP A 99 3.12 7.00 -5.41
N ARG A 100 1.98 7.20 -4.74
CA ARG A 100 1.91 7.19 -3.28
C ARG A 100 1.94 5.74 -2.76
N TYR A 101 2.63 5.54 -1.64
CA TYR A 101 2.83 4.25 -0.98
C TYR A 101 2.76 4.43 0.54
N ILE A 102 2.55 3.32 1.27
CA ILE A 102 2.56 3.33 2.73
C ILE A 102 3.95 2.94 3.21
N ARG A 103 4.56 3.78 4.05
CA ARG A 103 5.81 3.49 4.74
C ARG A 103 5.50 3.10 6.18
N ILE A 104 5.87 1.87 6.54
CA ILE A 104 5.85 1.40 7.92
C ILE A 104 7.23 1.60 8.54
N THR A 105 7.25 2.19 9.73
CA THR A 105 8.44 2.33 10.57
C THR A 105 8.21 1.52 11.83
N GLN A 106 9.14 0.63 12.16
CA GLN A 106 9.07 -0.13 13.42
C GLN A 106 9.29 0.80 14.59
N GLY A 107 8.56 0.56 15.67
CA GLY A 107 8.89 1.15 16.96
C GLY A 107 9.89 0.29 17.73
N MET A 108 9.94 0.48 19.05
CA MET A 108 10.86 -0.17 19.98
C MET A 108 10.21 -1.29 20.80
N ASP A 109 8.92 -1.56 20.62
CA ASP A 109 8.26 -2.64 21.33
C ASP A 109 8.76 -4.02 20.86
N ASP A 110 8.83 -4.97 21.80
CA ASP A 110 9.16 -6.37 21.54
C ASP A 110 7.93 -7.16 21.06
N THR A 111 6.73 -6.59 21.24
CA THR A 111 5.45 -7.20 20.87
C THR A 111 5.09 -6.87 19.41
N SER A 112 4.54 -7.86 18.70
CA SER A 112 4.13 -7.72 17.31
C SER A 112 2.61 -7.68 17.17
N LEU A 113 2.10 -6.85 16.26
CA LEU A 113 0.69 -6.80 15.93
C LEU A 113 0.16 -8.15 15.45
N GLU A 114 -1.00 -8.53 15.96
CA GLU A 114 -1.73 -9.70 15.50
C GLU A 114 -2.34 -9.49 14.10
N PRO A 115 -2.61 -10.57 13.36
CA PRO A 115 -3.37 -10.51 12.12
C PRO A 115 -4.74 -9.85 12.31
N GLY A 116 -5.02 -8.81 11.53
CA GLY A 116 -6.27 -8.05 11.55
C GLY A 116 -6.23 -6.83 12.48
N SER A 117 -5.17 -6.66 13.26
CA SER A 117 -5.02 -5.52 14.16
C SER A 117 -4.84 -4.19 13.41
N GLU A 118 -5.16 -3.12 14.11
CA GLU A 118 -5.02 -1.75 13.65
C GLU A 118 -3.64 -1.19 14.04
N ILE A 119 -3.04 -0.43 13.12
CA ILE A 119 -1.89 0.42 13.42
C ILE A 119 -2.43 1.75 13.93
N GLU A 120 -2.23 2.04 15.22
CA GLU A 120 -2.81 3.20 15.88
C GLU A 120 -2.19 4.51 15.41
N GLU A 121 -0.87 4.51 15.20
CA GLU A 121 -0.12 5.72 14.87
C GLU A 121 0.04 5.87 13.35
N THR A 122 -0.74 6.80 12.80
CA THR A 122 -0.76 7.08 11.36
C THR A 122 -0.45 8.54 11.02
N GLU A 123 0.19 8.76 9.87
CA GLU A 123 0.44 10.09 9.32
C GLU A 123 -0.05 10.18 7.88
N SER A 124 -1.05 11.04 7.71
CA SER A 124 -1.69 11.34 6.43
C SER A 124 -0.72 11.99 5.43
N ALA A 125 -1.10 11.96 4.16
CA ALA A 125 -0.28 12.54 3.10
C ALA A 125 -0.13 14.05 3.29
N ILE A 126 1.10 14.55 3.11
CA ILE A 126 1.34 15.99 3.03
C ILE A 126 1.06 16.46 1.61
N ASN A 127 0.14 17.42 1.45
CA ASN A 127 -0.07 18.10 0.17
C ASN A 127 0.83 19.35 0.08
N ILE A 128 1.42 19.58 -1.11
CA ILE A 128 2.37 20.68 -1.32
C ILE A 128 1.63 22.02 -1.20
N GLU A 129 0.37 22.04 -1.61
CA GLU A 129 -0.55 23.17 -1.50
C GLU A 129 -0.70 23.64 -0.04
N ASP A 130 -0.81 22.69 0.90
CA ASP A 130 -0.92 22.98 2.33
C ASP A 130 0.38 23.56 2.88
N LEU A 131 1.53 23.10 2.38
CA LEU A 131 2.85 23.55 2.79
C LEU A 131 3.15 24.95 2.27
N ILE A 132 2.78 25.25 1.02
CA ILE A 132 2.88 26.59 0.44
C ILE A 132 1.97 27.55 1.21
N SER A 133 0.73 27.15 1.48
CA SER A 133 -0.22 27.94 2.26
C SER A 133 0.34 28.23 3.65
N LYS A 134 0.80 27.20 4.37
CA LYS A 134 1.43 27.35 5.69
C LYS A 134 2.59 28.33 5.66
N TYR A 135 3.45 28.28 4.64
CA TYR A 135 4.58 29.21 4.53
C TYR A 135 4.16 30.66 4.26
N ILE A 136 3.22 30.88 3.32
CA ILE A 136 2.72 32.22 2.98
C ILE A 136 1.99 32.87 4.17
N PHE A 137 1.24 32.08 4.93
CA PHE A 137 0.47 32.60 6.07
C PHE A 137 1.28 32.65 7.37
N SER A 138 2.28 31.79 7.56
CA SER A 138 3.17 31.82 8.73
C SER A 138 4.18 32.97 8.69
N GLY A 139 4.47 33.55 7.53
CA GLY A 139 5.35 34.72 7.40
C GLY A 139 4.69 36.07 7.75
N LYS A 140 3.48 36.05 8.33
CA LYS A 140 2.68 37.24 8.64
C LYS A 140 2.59 37.61 10.13
N GLU A 141 3.43 37.00 10.96
CA GLU A 141 3.70 37.42 12.36
C GLU A 141 5.13 37.92 12.53
#